data_AF-A0ABD3L009-F1
#
_entry.id   AF-A0ABD3L009-F1
#
_cell.length_a   1.000
_cell.length_b   1.000
_cell.length_c   1.000
_cell.angle_alpha   90.00
_cell.angle_beta   90.00
_cell.angle_gamma   90.00
#
_symmetry.space_group_name_H-M   'P 1'
#
loop_
_entity.id
_entity.type
_entity.pdbx_description
1 polymer ?
#
loop_
_entity_poly.entity_id
_entity_poly.type
_entity_poly.pdbx_seq_one_letter_code
_entity_poly.pdbx_strand_id
1 'polypeptide(L)'
;MLPGEHSLASSPFQRIGGESLVMLALWQLSHVADSLSEVSFSDGQTIFDMNEGPSGLYIVQKGLVKITLNPEMIKGPNICSLKWDYVEDEDNRESSPNISLEKNEASYFGEWVLLGEEVGSVSAVAVGDVKCAILTKEKFDSVVGPLAKLSQDDQKERDHNTPDFINNTTKNTHVSALDKVDLSSLEWKKCLYSTDCGELGLVLLNESESLLSLKRFSKQKVKQLGKEEQVLREKNLMKNISPSACVPQVLCTFADRREAGILLNTCLACPLASILHTPLDDPSARFCAASIVNALEVLHKNGVLYRAVSPDVLMLDQSAYIQVVDFRFGKKLSGERAFTICGMTDYLAPEVVQGRGHGFPADWYILNSY
;
A
#
# COMPACT_ATOMS: atom_id res chain seq x y z
N MET A 1 -11.20 44.66 -2.04
CA MET A 1 -12.50 43.99 -1.87
C MET A 1 -12.92 43.44 -3.23
N LEU A 2 -12.64 42.16 -3.47
CA LEU A 2 -13.16 41.37 -4.58
C LEU A 2 -13.68 40.05 -3.97
N PRO A 3 -14.78 39.47 -4.47
CA PRO A 3 -15.55 38.46 -3.77
C PRO A 3 -15.10 37.02 -4.12
N GLY A 4 -15.19 36.18 -3.08
CA GLY A 4 -15.18 34.71 -3.00
C GLY A 4 -14.98 33.87 -4.25
N GLU A 5 -13.84 33.19 -4.31
CA GLU A 5 -13.68 31.95 -5.07
C GLU A 5 -14.31 30.79 -4.29
N HIS A 6 -15.26 30.12 -4.94
CA HIS A 6 -15.86 28.88 -4.46
C HIS A 6 -14.82 27.75 -4.47
N SER A 7 -14.59 27.19 -3.28
CA SER A 7 -13.92 25.91 -3.05
C SER A 7 -14.58 24.82 -3.89
N LEU A 8 -13.83 24.29 -4.88
CA LEU A 8 -14.13 23.02 -5.52
C LEU A 8 -13.76 21.91 -4.55
N ALA A 9 -14.80 21.27 -4.01
CA ALA A 9 -14.70 20.15 -3.09
C ALA A 9 -13.77 19.05 -3.64
N SER A 10 -12.74 18.74 -2.86
CA SER A 10 -11.95 17.50 -2.93
C SER A 10 -12.88 16.29 -3.01
N SER A 11 -12.65 15.41 -3.99
CA SER A 11 -13.47 14.20 -4.14
C SER A 11 -13.38 13.30 -2.88
N PRO A 12 -14.45 12.55 -2.52
CA PRO A 12 -14.46 11.68 -1.33
C PRO A 12 -13.35 10.62 -1.28
N PHE A 13 -12.68 10.37 -2.40
CA PHE A 13 -11.60 9.38 -2.53
C PHE A 13 -10.26 9.80 -1.92
N GLN A 14 -10.03 11.11 -1.69
CA GLN A 14 -8.79 11.61 -1.07
C GLN A 14 -8.63 11.24 0.42
N ARG A 15 -9.63 10.58 1.04
CA ARG A 15 -9.59 10.15 2.44
C ARG A 15 -9.73 8.64 2.64
N ILE A 16 -9.81 7.86 1.57
CA ILE A 16 -9.99 6.40 1.66
C ILE A 16 -8.61 5.74 1.80
N GLY A 17 -8.01 5.87 2.99
CA GLY A 17 -6.77 5.19 3.39
C GLY A 17 -6.99 3.73 3.76
N GLY A 18 -7.49 2.92 2.83
CA GLY A 18 -7.45 1.47 2.92
C GLY A 18 -6.36 0.93 2.00
N GLU A 19 -5.39 0.19 2.53
CA GLU A 19 -4.22 -0.36 1.82
C GLU A 19 -4.57 -1.09 0.50
N SER A 20 -5.82 -1.55 0.32
CA SER A 20 -6.27 -2.26 -0.89
C SER A 20 -6.75 -1.36 -2.04
N LEU A 21 -7.29 -0.16 -1.77
CA LEU A 21 -7.81 0.74 -2.82
C LEU A 21 -6.73 1.64 -3.43
N VAL A 22 -5.65 1.91 -2.69
CA VAL A 22 -4.47 2.69 -3.13
C VAL A 22 -3.67 1.97 -4.24
N MET A 23 -3.93 0.68 -4.46
CA MET A 23 -3.25 -0.15 -5.48
C MET A 23 -3.87 -0.12 -6.88
N LEU A 24 -4.98 0.61 -7.08
CA LEU A 24 -5.68 0.66 -8.37
C LEU A 24 -5.08 1.69 -9.33
N ALA A 25 -5.00 1.34 -10.61
CA ALA A 25 -4.63 2.31 -11.65
C ALA A 25 -5.65 3.47 -11.68
N LEU A 26 -5.22 4.68 -12.07
CA LEU A 26 -6.08 5.88 -12.13
C LEU A 26 -7.42 5.66 -12.87
N TRP A 27 -7.43 4.85 -13.92
CA TRP A 27 -8.66 4.53 -14.65
C TRP A 27 -9.58 3.58 -13.86
N GLN A 28 -9.03 2.63 -13.09
CA GLN A 28 -9.79 1.75 -12.21
C GLN A 28 -10.40 2.55 -11.06
N LEU A 29 -9.66 3.52 -10.49
CA LEU A 29 -10.18 4.44 -9.49
C LEU A 29 -11.34 5.28 -10.05
N SER A 30 -11.24 5.77 -11.29
CA SER A 30 -12.34 6.47 -11.96
C SER A 30 -13.57 5.58 -12.11
N HIS A 31 -13.40 4.34 -12.59
CA HIS A 31 -14.53 3.42 -12.78
C HIS A 31 -15.14 2.96 -11.45
N VAL A 32 -14.34 2.82 -10.41
CA VAL A 32 -14.82 2.57 -9.05
C VAL A 32 -15.64 3.75 -8.53
N ALA A 33 -15.17 4.99 -8.75
CA ALA A 33 -15.91 6.20 -8.40
C ALA A 33 -17.25 6.29 -9.12
N ASP A 34 -17.27 6.00 -10.43
CA ASP A 34 -18.49 5.99 -11.24
C ASP A 34 -19.47 4.87 -10.85
N SER A 35 -18.98 3.83 -10.19
CA SER A 35 -19.80 2.67 -9.75
C SER A 35 -20.48 2.89 -8.40
N LEU A 36 -20.08 3.90 -7.64
CA LEU A 36 -20.70 4.23 -6.36
C LEU A 36 -22.18 4.59 -6.53
N SER A 37 -23.00 4.19 -5.56
CA SER A 37 -24.40 4.57 -5.50
C SER A 37 -24.70 5.26 -4.18
N GLU A 38 -25.54 6.29 -4.21
CA GLU A 38 -25.92 7.00 -3.00
C GLU A 38 -27.10 6.30 -2.33
N VAL A 39 -27.02 6.13 -1.01
CA VAL A 39 -28.06 5.54 -0.17
C VAL A 39 -28.27 6.42 1.06
N SER A 40 -29.50 6.55 1.52
CA SER A 40 -29.84 7.32 2.72
C SER A 40 -30.61 6.46 3.71
N PHE A 41 -30.34 6.69 4.99
CA PHE A 41 -30.92 5.96 6.11
C PHE A 41 -31.49 6.98 7.10
N SER A 42 -32.70 6.73 7.60
CA SER A 42 -33.30 7.56 8.66
C SER A 42 -32.75 7.18 10.03
N ASP A 43 -32.94 8.04 11.02
CA ASP A 43 -32.54 7.76 12.40
C ASP A 43 -33.03 6.39 12.90
N GLY A 44 -32.11 5.61 13.47
CA GLY A 44 -32.37 4.26 13.98
C GLY A 44 -32.55 3.19 12.90
N GLN A 45 -32.46 3.53 11.62
CA GLN A 45 -32.59 2.56 10.54
C GLN A 45 -31.36 1.64 10.48
N THR A 46 -31.60 0.33 10.43
CA THR A 46 -30.56 -0.68 10.21
C THR A 46 -30.00 -0.55 8.79
N ILE A 47 -28.69 -0.42 8.69
CA ILE A 47 -27.94 -0.41 7.43
C ILE A 47 -27.70 -1.86 6.99
N PHE A 48 -27.29 -2.72 7.92
CA PHE A 48 -27.27 -4.18 7.81
C PHE A 48 -27.28 -4.80 9.21
N ASP A 49 -27.81 -6.02 9.31
CA ASP A 49 -27.87 -6.77 10.56
C ASP A 49 -26.80 -7.86 10.67
N MET A 50 -26.73 -8.52 11.84
CA MET A 50 -25.72 -9.55 12.14
C MET A 50 -25.86 -10.83 11.30
N ASN A 51 -27.00 -11.05 10.63
CA ASN A 51 -27.26 -12.24 9.82
C ASN A 51 -26.92 -11.99 8.35
N GLU A 52 -27.24 -10.81 7.82
CA GLU A 52 -26.99 -10.45 6.42
C GLU A 52 -25.57 -9.93 6.21
N GLY A 53 -25.03 -9.19 7.18
CA GLY A 53 -23.73 -8.53 7.06
C GLY A 53 -23.70 -7.43 5.98
N PRO A 54 -22.53 -6.82 5.73
CA PRO A 54 -22.42 -5.75 4.75
C PRO A 54 -22.53 -6.30 3.32
N SER A 55 -23.20 -5.55 2.43
CA SER A 55 -23.27 -5.88 0.99
C SER A 55 -22.10 -5.32 0.16
N GLY A 56 -21.23 -4.54 0.79
CA GLY A 56 -20.09 -3.88 0.17
C GLY A 56 -19.44 -2.84 1.08
N LEU A 57 -18.65 -1.96 0.46
CA LEU A 57 -18.01 -0.82 1.12
C LEU A 57 -18.99 0.35 1.21
N TYR A 58 -19.13 0.93 2.40
CA TYR A 58 -19.93 2.12 2.67
C TYR A 58 -19.00 3.28 3.05
N ILE A 59 -19.22 4.44 2.45
CA ILE A 59 -18.51 5.68 2.75
C ILE A 59 -19.52 6.67 3.31
N VAL A 60 -19.35 7.10 4.55
CA VAL A 60 -20.27 8.04 5.22
C VAL A 60 -20.05 9.43 4.64
N GLN A 61 -21.01 9.93 3.87
CA GLN A 61 -20.97 11.27 3.30
C GLN A 61 -21.54 12.31 4.28
N LYS A 62 -22.53 11.90 5.08
CA LYS A 62 -23.20 12.74 6.07
C LYS A 62 -23.77 11.90 7.21
N GLY A 63 -23.71 12.39 8.44
CA GLY A 63 -24.30 11.74 9.62
C GLY A 63 -23.34 10.77 10.34
N LEU A 64 -23.89 9.98 11.26
CA LEU A 64 -23.16 9.09 12.15
C LEU A 64 -23.71 7.66 12.06
N VAL A 65 -22.82 6.67 11.97
CA VAL A 65 -23.18 5.26 11.95
C VAL A 65 -22.62 4.57 13.19
N LYS A 66 -23.46 3.82 13.90
CA LYS A 66 -23.04 2.95 15.00
C LYS A 66 -22.92 1.51 14.51
N ILE A 67 -21.71 0.96 14.62
CA ILE A 67 -21.39 -0.42 14.25
C ILE A 67 -21.31 -1.26 15.54
N THR A 68 -21.95 -2.43 15.57
CA THR A 68 -21.86 -3.37 16.69
C THR A 68 -21.30 -4.70 16.20
N LEU A 69 -20.34 -5.27 16.93
CA LEU A 69 -19.64 -6.49 16.51
C LEU A 69 -19.28 -7.39 17.69
N ASN A 70 -19.12 -8.69 17.44
CA ASN A 70 -18.65 -9.66 18.42
C ASN A 70 -17.13 -9.93 18.26
N PRO A 71 -16.29 -9.63 19.26
CA PRO A 71 -14.84 -9.78 19.17
C PRO A 71 -14.35 -11.20 18.88
N GLU A 72 -15.06 -12.23 19.34
CA GLU A 72 -14.61 -13.63 19.19
C GLU A 72 -14.72 -14.17 17.75
N MET A 73 -15.41 -13.44 16.86
CA MET A 73 -15.67 -13.82 15.48
C MET A 73 -14.87 -13.01 14.45
N ILE A 74 -14.00 -12.08 14.88
CA ILE A 74 -13.06 -11.37 14.01
C ILE A 74 -11.85 -12.28 13.74
N LYS A 75 -11.91 -13.06 12.66
CA LYS A 75 -10.76 -13.85 12.18
C LYS A 75 -10.40 -13.42 10.76
N GLY A 76 -9.47 -12.47 10.67
CA GLY A 76 -8.93 -12.02 9.38
C GLY A 76 -7.79 -11.02 9.57
N PRO A 77 -6.67 -11.12 8.84
CA PRO A 77 -5.53 -10.20 8.96
C PRO A 77 -5.85 -8.79 8.43
N ASN A 78 -6.85 -8.66 7.55
CA ASN A 78 -7.16 -7.45 6.79
C ASN A 78 -8.31 -6.61 7.37
N ILE A 79 -8.65 -6.81 8.64
CA ILE A 79 -9.77 -6.14 9.33
C ILE A 79 -9.25 -4.87 10.06
N CYS A 80 -8.43 -4.07 9.37
CA CYS A 80 -7.70 -2.95 9.96
C CYS A 80 -8.60 -1.81 10.44
N SER A 81 -9.76 -1.56 9.80
CA SER A 81 -10.66 -0.48 10.20
C SER A 81 -11.55 -0.77 11.42
N LEU A 82 -11.65 -2.03 11.87
CA LEU A 82 -12.29 -2.42 13.15
C LEU A 82 -11.30 -2.49 14.32
N LYS A 83 -10.02 -2.77 14.05
CA LYS A 83 -8.97 -2.85 15.07
C LYS A 83 -8.56 -1.47 15.63
N TRP A 84 -8.68 -0.42 14.82
CA TRP A 84 -8.19 0.92 15.17
C TRP A 84 -9.04 1.65 16.24
N ASP A 85 -10.34 1.43 16.25
CA ASP A 85 -11.23 2.07 17.24
C ASP A 85 -11.21 1.35 18.60
N TYR A 86 -10.35 0.33 18.74
CA TYR A 86 -10.07 -0.41 19.96
C TYR A 86 -8.87 0.22 20.69
N VAL A 87 -9.09 1.37 21.32
CA VAL A 87 -8.14 1.86 22.33
C VAL A 87 -8.42 1.08 23.62
N GLU A 88 -7.42 0.36 24.12
CA GLU A 88 -7.46 -0.26 25.46
C GLU A 88 -7.56 0.84 26.52
N ASP A 89 -8.77 1.17 26.97
CA ASP A 89 -8.99 1.71 28.31
C ASP A 89 -9.04 0.52 29.28
N GLU A 90 -7.91 0.23 29.94
CA GLU A 90 -7.76 -0.89 30.88
C GLU A 90 -8.65 -0.80 32.15
N ASP A 91 -9.43 0.27 32.35
CA ASP A 91 -10.05 0.56 33.64
C ASP A 91 -11.58 0.39 33.74
N ASN A 92 -12.26 -0.19 32.75
CA ASN A 92 -13.70 -0.48 32.88
C ASN A 92 -14.14 -1.80 32.23
N ARG A 93 -13.84 -2.93 32.89
CA ARG A 93 -14.53 -4.20 32.61
C ARG A 93 -15.89 -4.21 33.30
N GLU A 94 -16.88 -3.59 32.68
CA GLU A 94 -18.26 -4.06 32.79
C GLU A 94 -18.61 -4.92 31.57
N SER A 95 -19.20 -6.06 31.85
CA SER A 95 -19.45 -7.16 30.93
C SER A 95 -20.48 -6.81 29.85
N SER A 96 -20.03 -6.42 28.66
CA SER A 96 -20.83 -6.50 27.43
C SER A 96 -20.09 -7.36 26.40
N PRO A 97 -20.72 -8.43 25.86
CA PRO A 97 -20.08 -9.35 24.91
C PRO A 97 -19.87 -8.76 23.51
N ASN A 98 -20.41 -7.57 23.25
CA ASN A 98 -20.35 -6.89 21.96
C ASN A 98 -19.66 -5.54 22.09
N ILE A 99 -18.89 -5.20 21.06
CA ILE A 99 -18.18 -3.93 20.91
C ILE A 99 -19.04 -3.00 20.06
N SER A 100 -19.11 -1.72 20.42
CA SER A 100 -19.75 -0.70 19.59
C SER A 100 -18.76 0.38 19.15
N LEU A 101 -18.75 0.67 17.85
CA LEU A 101 -17.90 1.68 17.21
C LEU A 101 -18.77 2.75 16.54
N GLU A 102 -18.25 3.99 16.46
CA GLU A 102 -18.93 5.10 15.80
C GLU A 102 -18.14 5.59 14.58
N LYS A 103 -18.82 5.69 13.44
CA LYS A 103 -18.26 6.12 12.15
C LYS A 103 -18.92 7.43 11.71
N ASN A 104 -18.11 8.49 11.69
CA ASN A 104 -18.51 9.87 11.37
C ASN A 104 -18.39 10.18 9.87
N GLU A 105 -18.75 11.39 9.47
CA GLU A 105 -18.57 11.89 8.10
C GLU A 105 -17.12 11.70 7.60
N ALA A 106 -16.99 11.33 6.32
CA ALA A 106 -15.74 10.99 5.64
C ALA A 106 -15.03 9.71 6.15
N SER A 107 -15.67 8.93 7.02
CA SER A 107 -15.21 7.57 7.37
C SER A 107 -15.84 6.51 6.44
N TYR A 108 -15.35 5.27 6.55
CA TYR A 108 -15.87 4.14 5.77
C TYR A 108 -15.91 2.86 6.61
N PHE A 109 -16.65 1.87 6.13
CA PHE A 109 -16.76 0.52 6.72
C PHE A 109 -17.23 -0.51 5.69
N GLY A 110 -16.99 -1.80 5.96
CA GLY A 110 -17.46 -2.91 5.11
C GLY A 110 -16.51 -3.30 3.97
N GLU A 111 -15.29 -2.77 3.94
CA GLU A 111 -14.27 -3.10 2.96
C GLU A 111 -13.88 -4.59 2.96
N TRP A 112 -14.03 -5.28 4.09
CA TRP A 112 -13.69 -6.70 4.25
C TRP A 112 -14.48 -7.60 3.29
N VAL A 113 -15.71 -7.19 2.95
CA VAL A 113 -16.56 -7.92 1.99
C VAL A 113 -15.98 -7.91 0.59
N LEU A 114 -15.34 -6.80 0.20
CA LEU A 114 -14.64 -6.66 -1.09
C LEU A 114 -13.40 -7.57 -1.16
N LEU A 115 -12.75 -7.80 -0.02
CA LEU A 115 -11.57 -8.67 0.10
C LEU A 115 -11.93 -10.17 0.19
N GLY A 116 -13.21 -10.50 0.39
CA GLY A 116 -13.67 -11.87 0.56
C GLY A 116 -13.37 -12.46 1.94
N GLU A 117 -13.14 -11.62 2.94
CA GLU A 117 -13.02 -12.03 4.33
C GLU A 117 -14.41 -12.32 4.91
N GLU A 118 -14.54 -13.39 5.69
CA GLU A 118 -15.77 -13.70 6.43
C GLU A 118 -15.77 -12.90 7.75
N VAL A 119 -16.60 -11.86 7.81
CA VAL A 119 -16.81 -11.09 9.05
C VAL A 119 -18.08 -11.63 9.73
N GLY A 120 -17.91 -12.49 10.72
CA GLY A 120 -19.03 -13.05 11.48
C GLY A 120 -19.65 -12.00 12.43
N SER A 121 -20.98 -11.85 12.37
CA SER A 121 -21.82 -11.09 13.32
C SER A 121 -21.43 -9.61 13.53
N VAL A 122 -21.52 -8.82 12.47
CA VAL A 122 -21.44 -7.35 12.51
C VAL A 122 -22.77 -6.73 12.08
N SER A 123 -23.21 -5.69 12.79
CA SER A 123 -24.38 -4.89 12.39
C SER A 123 -24.03 -3.41 12.38
N ALA A 124 -24.78 -2.63 11.60
CA ALA A 124 -24.64 -1.19 11.54
C ALA A 124 -26.01 -0.52 11.54
N VAL A 125 -26.16 0.54 12.34
CA VAL A 125 -27.40 1.32 12.50
C VAL A 125 -27.08 2.81 12.33
N ALA A 126 -27.95 3.52 11.63
CA ALA A 126 -27.86 4.97 11.49
C ALA A 126 -28.21 5.68 12.81
N VAL A 127 -27.38 6.67 13.20
CA VAL A 127 -27.62 7.57 14.33
C VAL A 127 -27.92 8.95 13.75
N GLY A 128 -29.20 9.32 13.76
CA GLY A 128 -29.73 10.42 12.95
C GLY A 128 -29.88 10.05 11.47
N ASP A 129 -30.21 11.06 10.65
CA ASP A 129 -30.26 10.89 9.20
C ASP A 129 -28.84 10.75 8.63
N VAL A 130 -28.58 9.61 7.98
CA VAL A 130 -27.27 9.25 7.42
C VAL A 130 -27.36 9.16 5.90
N LYS A 131 -26.32 9.65 5.22
CA LYS A 131 -26.13 9.44 3.78
C LYS A 131 -24.79 8.76 3.54
N CYS A 132 -24.82 7.67 2.78
CA CYS A 132 -23.64 6.90 2.40
C CYS A 132 -23.51 6.78 0.89
N ALA A 133 -22.28 6.74 0.39
CA ALA A 133 -21.99 6.14 -0.91
C ALA A 133 -21.65 4.66 -0.70
N ILE A 134 -22.25 3.77 -1.50
CA ILE A 134 -22.03 2.32 -1.44
C ILE A 134 -21.35 1.82 -2.71
N LEU A 135 -20.35 0.96 -2.53
CA LEU A 135 -19.74 0.14 -3.57
C LEU A 135 -19.99 -1.33 -3.24
N THR A 136 -20.91 -1.97 -3.97
CA THR A 136 -21.20 -3.39 -3.77
C THR A 136 -20.06 -4.26 -4.29
N LYS A 137 -19.91 -5.46 -3.72
CA LYS A 137 -18.90 -6.43 -4.16
C LYS A 137 -19.02 -6.77 -5.64
N GLU A 138 -20.24 -6.97 -6.13
CA GLU A 138 -20.51 -7.27 -7.54
C GLU A 138 -20.00 -6.16 -8.48
N LYS A 139 -20.27 -4.90 -8.13
CA LYS A 139 -19.81 -3.75 -8.92
C LYS A 139 -18.30 -3.61 -8.86
N PHE A 140 -17.71 -3.80 -7.69
CA PHE A 140 -16.26 -3.78 -7.51
C PHE A 140 -15.57 -4.88 -8.32
N ASP A 141 -16.04 -6.13 -8.23
CA ASP A 141 -15.52 -7.27 -8.99
C ASP A 141 -15.68 -7.07 -10.51
N SER A 142 -16.69 -6.34 -10.96
CA SER A 142 -16.86 -6.01 -12.38
C SER A 142 -15.80 -5.04 -12.92
N VAL A 143 -15.25 -4.18 -12.06
CA VAL A 143 -14.26 -3.16 -12.42
C VAL A 143 -12.82 -3.66 -12.19
N VAL A 144 -12.59 -4.37 -11.09
CA VAL A 144 -11.25 -4.76 -10.63
C VAL A 144 -10.97 -6.26 -10.87
N GLY A 145 -12.00 -7.08 -11.01
CA GLY A 145 -11.92 -8.54 -11.01
C GLY A 145 -11.97 -9.13 -9.58
N PRO A 146 -12.27 -10.43 -9.42
CA PRO A 146 -12.42 -11.05 -8.09
C PRO A 146 -11.12 -11.02 -7.28
N LEU A 147 -11.04 -10.14 -6.28
CA LEU A 147 -9.87 -9.99 -5.40
C LEU A 147 -9.63 -11.19 -4.47
N ALA A 148 -10.65 -12.00 -4.22
CA ALA A 148 -10.57 -13.24 -3.44
C ALA A 148 -9.56 -14.27 -4.02
N LYS A 149 -9.22 -14.20 -5.31
CA LYS A 149 -8.20 -15.07 -5.93
C LYS A 149 -6.75 -14.64 -5.66
N LEU A 150 -6.52 -13.43 -5.13
CA LEU A 150 -5.20 -12.96 -4.70
C LEU A 150 -4.93 -13.28 -3.22
N SER A 151 -5.97 -13.31 -2.37
CA SER A 151 -5.84 -13.59 -0.94
C SER A 151 -5.74 -15.09 -0.59
N GLN A 152 -6.37 -15.97 -1.39
CA GLN A 152 -6.38 -17.42 -1.11
C GLN A 152 -5.04 -18.12 -1.39
N ASP A 153 -4.22 -17.59 -2.31
CA ASP A 153 -2.86 -18.09 -2.53
C ASP A 153 -1.92 -17.66 -1.39
N ASP A 154 -2.19 -16.53 -0.72
CA ASP A 154 -1.45 -16.05 0.47
C ASP A 154 -1.83 -16.79 1.77
N GLN A 155 -3.03 -17.38 1.84
CA GLN A 155 -3.56 -18.00 3.07
C GLN A 155 -3.10 -19.45 3.27
N LYS A 156 -2.82 -20.22 2.20
CA LYS A 156 -2.35 -21.61 2.36
C LYS A 156 -0.95 -21.75 2.95
N GLU A 157 -0.15 -20.68 2.97
CA GLU A 157 1.22 -20.70 3.51
C GLU A 157 1.34 -20.11 4.94
N ARG A 158 0.27 -19.54 5.51
CA ARG A 158 0.32 -18.88 6.83
C ARG A 158 0.03 -19.79 8.04
N ASP A 159 -0.58 -20.96 7.84
CA ASP A 159 -1.04 -21.82 8.95
C ASP A 159 -0.01 -22.84 9.45
N HIS A 160 1.21 -22.88 8.90
CA HIS A 160 2.29 -23.69 9.46
C HIS A 160 3.55 -22.86 9.72
N ASN A 161 3.84 -22.70 11.02
CA ASN A 161 5.07 -22.27 11.66
C ASN A 161 5.28 -20.76 11.77
N THR A 162 4.79 -20.18 12.86
CA THR A 162 5.61 -19.31 13.69
C THR A 162 6.68 -20.14 14.40
N PRO A 163 7.97 -19.84 14.18
CA PRO A 163 8.92 -19.93 15.28
C PRO A 163 9.77 -18.67 15.42
N ASP A 164 10.05 -18.37 16.68
CA ASP A 164 10.99 -17.40 17.26
C ASP A 164 12.39 -17.35 16.59
N PHE A 165 12.50 -16.74 15.41
CA PHE A 165 13.79 -16.49 14.74
C PHE A 165 13.96 -15.00 14.40
N ILE A 166 13.84 -14.13 15.40
CA ILE A 166 14.33 -12.74 15.32
C ILE A 166 15.40 -12.58 16.39
N ASN A 167 16.51 -13.29 16.24
CA ASN A 167 17.80 -12.94 16.84
C ASN A 167 18.87 -13.78 16.14
N ASN A 168 19.87 -13.09 15.58
CA ASN A 168 21.02 -13.59 14.81
C ASN A 168 20.77 -13.74 13.31
N THR A 169 21.32 -12.82 12.49
CA THR A 169 22.62 -13.01 11.82
C THR A 169 22.84 -11.88 10.79
N THR A 170 23.29 -10.71 11.25
CA THR A 170 23.93 -9.72 10.36
C THR A 170 25.37 -10.17 10.09
N LYS A 171 25.54 -11.30 9.39
CA LYS A 171 26.83 -11.60 8.77
C LYS A 171 26.84 -10.89 7.43
N ASN A 172 27.72 -9.90 7.36
CA ASN A 172 28.09 -9.17 6.15
C ASN A 172 28.52 -10.21 5.08
N THR A 173 27.57 -10.73 4.31
CA THR A 173 27.81 -11.74 3.29
C THR A 173 28.58 -11.08 2.17
N HIS A 174 29.78 -11.61 1.92
CA HIS A 174 30.71 -11.10 0.93
C HIS A 174 30.02 -11.15 -0.45
N VAL A 175 29.60 -9.97 -0.94
CA VAL A 175 28.85 -9.76 -2.20
C VAL A 175 29.52 -10.41 -3.42
N SER A 176 30.83 -10.66 -3.34
CA SER A 176 31.64 -11.34 -4.35
C SER A 176 31.41 -12.86 -4.49
N ALA A 177 30.60 -13.50 -3.63
CA ALA A 177 30.25 -14.92 -3.77
C ALA A 177 28.95 -15.16 -4.58
N LEU A 178 28.23 -14.11 -4.97
CA LEU A 178 26.88 -14.16 -5.56
C LEU A 178 26.87 -14.10 -7.09
N ASP A 179 28.02 -14.20 -7.75
CA ASP A 179 28.15 -14.01 -9.21
C ASP A 179 27.33 -15.01 -10.05
N LYS A 180 26.77 -16.07 -9.44
CA LYS A 180 25.79 -16.97 -10.07
C LYS A 180 24.81 -17.54 -9.05
N VAL A 181 23.92 -16.72 -8.48
CA VAL A 181 22.74 -17.27 -7.79
C VAL A 181 21.85 -17.95 -8.82
N ASP A 182 21.70 -19.27 -8.72
CA ASP A 182 20.74 -20.01 -9.54
C ASP A 182 19.32 -19.75 -9.02
N LEU A 183 18.39 -19.54 -9.93
CA LEU A 183 16.97 -19.32 -9.65
C LEU A 183 16.36 -20.41 -8.76
N SER A 184 16.80 -21.66 -8.97
CA SER A 184 16.34 -22.83 -8.21
C SER A 184 16.72 -22.78 -6.73
N SER A 185 17.69 -21.95 -6.35
CA SER A 185 18.18 -21.81 -4.98
C SER A 185 17.43 -20.76 -4.15
N LEU A 186 16.50 -20.01 -4.78
CA LEU A 186 15.71 -18.98 -4.11
C LEU A 186 14.34 -19.53 -3.71
N GLU A 187 14.07 -19.55 -2.41
CA GLU A 187 12.77 -19.92 -1.87
C GLU A 187 12.01 -18.65 -1.45
N TRP A 188 10.82 -18.42 -2.02
CA TRP A 188 9.95 -17.32 -1.61
C TRP A 188 9.39 -17.55 -0.21
N LYS A 189 9.43 -16.52 0.65
CA LYS A 189 8.97 -16.63 2.04
C LYS A 189 7.79 -15.73 2.36
N LYS A 190 7.80 -14.49 1.89
CA LYS A 190 6.78 -13.50 2.26
C LYS A 190 6.65 -12.42 1.20
N CYS A 191 5.42 -12.12 0.78
CA CYS A 191 5.11 -10.90 0.05
C CYS A 191 5.01 -9.72 1.01
N LEU A 192 5.71 -8.62 0.72
CA LEU A 192 5.70 -7.39 1.52
C LEU A 192 4.92 -6.27 0.84
N TYR A 193 4.95 -6.25 -0.49
CA TYR A 193 4.34 -5.23 -1.31
C TYR A 193 3.99 -5.81 -2.67
N SER A 194 2.81 -5.52 -3.19
CA SER A 194 2.37 -6.00 -4.49
C SER A 194 1.91 -4.85 -5.40
N THR A 195 1.88 -5.14 -6.68
CA THR A 195 1.50 -4.22 -7.76
C THR A 195 0.69 -5.00 -8.78
N ASP A 196 0.14 -4.32 -9.78
CA ASP A 196 -0.67 -4.96 -10.80
C ASP A 196 0.06 -6.02 -11.64
N CYS A 197 1.39 -5.93 -11.78
CA CYS A 197 2.18 -6.91 -12.54
C CYS A 197 3.39 -7.50 -11.79
N GLY A 198 3.62 -7.15 -10.53
CA GLY A 198 4.78 -7.61 -9.78
C GLY A 198 4.64 -7.52 -8.27
N GLU A 199 5.55 -8.17 -7.56
CA GLU A 199 5.57 -8.33 -6.11
C GLU A 199 6.99 -8.13 -5.60
N LEU A 200 7.10 -7.57 -4.40
CA LEU A 200 8.32 -7.40 -3.65
C LEU A 200 8.20 -8.16 -2.35
N GLY A 201 9.16 -9.04 -2.09
CA GLY A 201 9.08 -9.94 -0.96
C GLY A 201 10.43 -10.47 -0.51
N LEU A 202 10.38 -11.30 0.52
CA LEU A 202 11.54 -11.96 1.09
C LEU A 202 11.79 -13.30 0.43
N VAL A 203 13.07 -13.60 0.20
CA VAL A 203 13.55 -14.88 -0.30
C VAL A 203 14.65 -15.41 0.58
N LEU A 204 14.66 -16.73 0.79
CA LEU A 204 15.75 -17.44 1.43
C LEU A 204 16.69 -18.00 0.36
N LEU A 205 17.99 -17.76 0.52
CA LEU A 205 19.00 -18.41 -0.31
C LEU A 205 19.38 -19.76 0.32
N ASN A 206 18.95 -20.86 -0.30
CA ASN A 206 18.95 -22.24 0.23
C ASN A 206 20.31 -22.77 0.69
N GLU A 207 21.42 -22.12 0.33
CA GLU A 207 22.78 -22.53 0.73
C GLU A 207 23.34 -21.75 1.93
N SER A 208 22.69 -20.68 2.36
CA SER A 208 23.30 -19.69 3.28
C SER A 208 22.42 -19.26 4.46
N GLU A 209 21.17 -19.73 4.52
CA GLU A 209 20.11 -19.24 5.42
C GLU A 209 19.94 -17.70 5.41
N SER A 210 20.49 -17.03 4.39
CA SER A 210 20.47 -15.58 4.31
C SER A 210 19.18 -15.13 3.65
N LEU A 211 18.42 -14.29 4.37
CA LEU A 211 17.24 -13.62 3.83
C LEU A 211 17.65 -12.41 2.99
N LEU A 212 17.11 -12.35 1.78
CA LEU A 212 17.27 -11.24 0.85
C LEU A 212 15.89 -10.77 0.38
N SER A 213 15.88 -9.71 -0.42
CA SER A 213 14.66 -9.16 -1.00
C SER A 213 14.64 -9.38 -2.51
N LEU A 214 13.50 -9.83 -3.01
CA LEU A 214 13.27 -10.09 -4.43
C LEU A 214 12.08 -9.29 -4.91
N LYS A 215 12.30 -8.50 -5.97
CA LYS A 215 11.21 -7.95 -6.78
C LYS A 215 10.97 -8.88 -7.97
N ARG A 216 9.80 -9.53 -8.05
CA ARG A 216 9.38 -10.41 -9.15
C ARG A 216 8.23 -9.82 -9.95
N PHE A 217 8.14 -10.19 -11.22
CA PHE A 217 7.15 -9.70 -12.18
C PHE A 217 6.56 -10.87 -12.96
N SER A 218 5.23 -10.94 -13.08
CA SER A 218 4.55 -11.91 -13.92
C SER A 218 4.60 -11.49 -15.38
N LYS A 219 5.33 -12.22 -16.22
CA LYS A 219 5.46 -11.91 -17.66
C LYS A 219 4.12 -11.89 -18.38
N GLN A 220 3.18 -12.74 -17.95
CA GLN A 220 1.83 -12.74 -18.49
C GLN A 220 1.09 -11.45 -18.17
N LYS A 221 1.08 -11.01 -16.90
CA LYS A 221 0.43 -9.75 -16.48
C LYS A 221 1.10 -8.55 -17.12
N VAL A 222 2.43 -8.51 -17.16
CA VAL A 222 3.21 -7.45 -17.81
C VAL A 222 2.79 -7.29 -19.27
N LYS A 223 2.71 -8.40 -20.02
CA LYS A 223 2.30 -8.38 -21.44
C LYS A 223 0.83 -7.98 -21.62
N GLN A 224 -0.06 -8.47 -20.77
CA GLN A 224 -1.48 -8.15 -20.82
C GLN A 224 -1.73 -6.65 -20.60
N LEU A 225 -0.94 -6.03 -19.74
CA LEU A 225 -1.08 -4.62 -19.36
C LEU A 225 -0.21 -3.66 -20.20
N GLY A 226 0.59 -4.19 -21.14
CA GLY A 226 1.49 -3.37 -21.97
C GLY A 226 2.60 -2.66 -21.16
N LYS A 227 3.05 -3.28 -20.05
CA LYS A 227 4.00 -2.68 -19.09
C LYS A 227 5.45 -3.09 -19.30
N GLU A 228 5.78 -3.73 -20.41
CA GLU A 228 7.13 -4.24 -20.71
C GLU A 228 8.19 -3.13 -20.61
N GLU A 229 7.93 -1.97 -21.22
CA GLU A 229 8.86 -0.85 -21.21
C GLU A 229 9.05 -0.28 -19.79
N GLN A 230 7.97 -0.21 -19.00
CA GLN A 230 8.02 0.27 -17.63
C GLN A 230 8.89 -0.66 -16.75
N VAL A 231 8.67 -1.97 -16.82
CA VAL A 231 9.44 -2.97 -16.05
C VAL A 231 10.92 -2.95 -16.44
N LEU A 232 11.22 -2.88 -17.74
CA LEU A 232 12.60 -2.79 -18.23
C LEU A 232 13.27 -1.49 -17.79
N ARG A 233 12.54 -0.36 -17.81
CA ARG A 233 13.03 0.94 -17.35
C ARG A 233 13.34 0.92 -15.87
N GLU A 234 12.43 0.43 -15.04
CA GLU A 234 12.63 0.25 -13.60
C GLU A 234 13.89 -0.57 -13.31
N LYS A 235 14.01 -1.76 -13.93
CA LYS A 235 15.19 -2.63 -13.80
C LYS A 235 16.48 -1.89 -14.19
N ASN A 236 16.46 -1.15 -15.30
CA ASN A 236 17.62 -0.41 -15.77
C ASN A 236 17.97 0.78 -14.85
N LEU A 237 16.99 1.47 -14.27
CA LEU A 237 17.23 2.55 -13.32
C LEU A 237 17.91 2.03 -12.06
N MET A 238 17.34 1.00 -11.42
CA MET A 238 17.91 0.39 -10.22
C MET A 238 19.34 -0.10 -10.43
N LYS A 239 19.61 -0.77 -11.57
CA LYS A 239 20.94 -1.30 -11.88
C LYS A 239 22.00 -0.22 -12.08
N ASN A 240 21.61 0.98 -12.52
CA ASN A 240 22.54 2.07 -12.85
C ASN A 240 22.75 3.07 -11.71
N ILE A 241 22.08 2.90 -10.57
CA ILE A 241 22.30 3.72 -9.39
C ILE A 241 23.43 3.11 -8.58
N SER A 242 24.41 3.93 -8.18
CA SER A 242 25.47 3.47 -7.28
C SER A 242 24.87 2.98 -5.95
N PRO A 243 25.32 1.84 -5.41
CA PRO A 243 24.87 1.35 -4.11
C PRO A 243 25.01 2.44 -3.05
N SER A 244 23.96 2.62 -2.25
CA SER A 244 23.94 3.59 -1.15
C SER A 244 23.16 3.01 0.02
N ALA A 245 23.23 3.66 1.19
CA ALA A 245 22.52 3.19 2.38
C ALA A 245 20.99 3.11 2.21
N CYS A 246 20.42 3.83 1.24
CA CYS A 246 18.97 3.96 1.02
C CYS A 246 18.51 3.43 -0.35
N VAL A 247 19.43 2.98 -1.19
CA VAL A 247 19.11 2.33 -2.48
C VAL A 247 19.88 1.02 -2.53
N PRO A 248 19.21 -0.13 -2.39
CA PRO A 248 19.91 -1.41 -2.34
C PRO A 248 20.53 -1.75 -3.68
N GLN A 249 21.63 -2.49 -3.63
CA GLN A 249 22.32 -2.99 -4.79
C GLN A 249 21.53 -4.12 -5.45
N VAL A 250 21.40 -4.06 -6.77
CA VAL A 250 20.96 -5.20 -7.57
C VAL A 250 22.09 -6.23 -7.63
N LEU A 251 21.88 -7.38 -6.98
CA LEU A 251 22.81 -8.51 -6.99
C LEU A 251 22.77 -9.22 -8.34
N CYS A 252 21.57 -9.59 -8.78
CA CYS A 252 21.35 -10.21 -10.08
C CYS A 252 19.93 -9.93 -10.59
N THR A 253 19.74 -10.21 -11.87
CA THR A 253 18.41 -10.23 -12.49
C THR A 253 18.20 -11.57 -13.14
N PHE A 254 17.00 -12.12 -13.04
CA PHE A 254 16.67 -13.40 -13.63
C PHE A 254 15.38 -13.32 -14.43
N ALA A 255 15.18 -14.29 -15.31
CA ALA A 255 13.95 -14.40 -16.08
C ALA A 255 13.76 -15.85 -16.57
N ASP A 256 12.56 -16.38 -16.37
CA ASP A 256 12.17 -17.71 -16.88
C ASP A 256 10.96 -17.59 -17.83
N ARG A 257 10.18 -18.65 -18.06
CA ARG A 257 9.01 -18.59 -18.96
C ARG A 257 7.84 -17.78 -18.39
N ARG A 258 7.71 -17.69 -17.07
CA ARG A 258 6.57 -17.09 -16.36
C ARG A 258 6.92 -15.78 -15.68
N GLU A 259 8.13 -15.66 -15.16
CA GLU A 259 8.53 -14.57 -14.29
C GLU A 259 9.85 -13.90 -14.71
N ALA A 260 10.01 -12.65 -14.28
CA ALA A 260 11.29 -11.95 -14.27
C ALA A 260 11.52 -11.40 -12.85
N GLY A 261 12.77 -11.27 -12.43
CA GLY A 261 13.07 -10.82 -11.07
C GLY A 261 14.37 -10.05 -10.93
N ILE A 262 14.44 -9.27 -9.85
CA ILE A 262 15.56 -8.42 -9.45
C ILE A 262 15.86 -8.75 -7.99
N LEU A 263 17.00 -9.40 -7.75
CA LEU A 263 17.45 -9.76 -6.41
C LEU A 263 18.26 -8.60 -5.80
N LEU A 264 17.93 -8.23 -4.57
CA LEU A 264 18.49 -7.07 -3.87
C LEU A 264 19.30 -7.52 -2.65
N ASN A 265 20.38 -6.81 -2.34
CA ASN A 265 21.27 -7.09 -1.21
C ASN A 265 20.73 -6.64 0.16
N THR A 266 19.42 -6.47 0.29
CA THR A 266 18.77 -5.99 1.52
C THR A 266 17.72 -6.98 1.99
N CYS A 267 17.44 -7.00 3.28
CA CYS A 267 16.31 -7.71 3.86
C CYS A 267 15.27 -6.67 4.32
N LEU A 268 14.20 -6.53 3.55
CA LEU A 268 13.13 -5.58 3.84
C LEU A 268 12.23 -6.11 4.96
N ALA A 269 11.77 -5.21 5.83
CA ALA A 269 10.87 -5.51 6.92
C ALA A 269 9.41 -5.24 6.54
N CYS A 270 9.09 -3.99 6.17
CA CYS A 270 7.73 -3.54 5.87
C CYS A 270 7.73 -2.21 5.09
N PRO A 271 6.60 -1.81 4.49
CA PRO A 271 6.37 -0.44 4.06
C PRO A 271 6.46 0.55 5.24
N LEU A 272 6.89 1.78 4.97
CA LEU A 272 6.91 2.87 5.95
C LEU A 272 5.50 3.15 6.47
N ALA A 273 4.48 3.04 5.62
CA ALA A 273 3.07 3.18 6.00
C ALA A 273 2.69 2.30 7.21
N SER A 274 3.27 1.11 7.32
CA SER A 274 2.97 0.15 8.40
C SER A 274 3.45 0.61 9.78
N ILE A 275 4.22 1.69 9.89
CA ILE A 275 4.62 2.27 11.18
C ILE A 275 4.05 3.68 11.40
N LEU A 276 3.38 4.27 10.40
CA LEU A 276 2.81 5.62 10.47
C LEU A 276 1.35 5.63 10.95
N HIS A 277 0.95 4.63 11.72
CA HIS A 277 -0.40 4.57 12.29
C HIS A 277 -0.62 5.67 13.34
N THR A 278 0.43 6.05 14.07
CA THR A 278 0.43 7.18 14.99
C THR A 278 1.41 8.26 14.50
N PRO A 279 1.17 9.54 14.86
CA PRO A 279 2.15 10.59 14.60
C PRO A 279 3.50 10.22 15.20
N LEU A 280 4.55 10.35 14.40
CA LEU A 280 5.93 10.16 14.86
C LEU A 280 6.31 11.25 15.86
N ASP A 281 7.16 10.89 16.82
CA ASP A 281 7.82 11.89 17.64
C ASP A 281 8.84 12.69 16.80
N ASP A 282 9.20 13.89 17.28
CA ASP A 282 10.11 14.78 16.54
C ASP A 282 11.44 14.11 16.13
N PRO A 283 12.12 13.31 16.98
CA PRO A 283 13.29 12.56 16.57
C PRO A 283 13.06 11.57 15.43
N SER A 284 11.99 10.78 15.48
CA SER A 284 11.69 9.78 14.44
C SER A 284 11.25 10.45 13.14
N ALA A 285 10.44 11.51 13.22
CA ALA A 285 10.04 12.31 12.07
C ALA A 285 11.27 12.93 11.38
N ARG A 286 12.20 13.53 12.15
CA ARG A 286 13.46 14.07 11.64
C ARG A 286 14.33 12.99 10.99
N PHE A 287 14.42 11.80 11.58
CA PHE A 287 15.18 10.69 11.00
C PHE A 287 14.58 10.23 9.67
N CYS A 288 13.26 10.06 9.60
CA CYS A 288 12.57 9.69 8.37
C CYS A 288 12.75 10.74 7.28
N ALA A 289 12.52 12.02 7.60
CA ALA A 289 12.70 13.13 6.66
C ALA A 289 14.15 13.21 6.15
N ALA A 290 15.15 13.12 7.04
CA ALA A 290 16.56 13.13 6.65
C ALA A 290 16.93 11.94 5.74
N SER A 291 16.37 10.76 6.02
CA SER A 291 16.59 9.56 5.22
C SER A 291 15.98 9.67 3.83
N ILE A 292 14.76 10.22 3.71
CA ILE A 292 14.10 10.50 2.43
C ILE A 292 14.90 11.55 1.64
N VAL A 293 15.33 12.63 2.29
CA VAL A 293 16.15 13.68 1.66
C VAL A 293 17.44 13.09 1.09
N ASN A 294 18.15 12.28 1.89
CA ASN A 294 19.37 11.62 1.45
C ASN A 294 19.12 10.68 0.27
N ALA A 295 18.03 9.92 0.28
CA ALA A 295 17.65 9.04 -0.82
C ALA A 295 17.39 9.83 -2.11
N LEU A 296 16.59 10.89 -2.04
CA LEU A 296 16.32 11.75 -3.20
C LEU A 296 17.58 12.42 -3.73
N GLU A 297 18.48 12.87 -2.85
CA GLU A 297 19.76 13.45 -3.27
C GLU A 297 20.62 12.44 -4.04
N VAL A 298 20.70 11.19 -3.57
CA VAL A 298 21.40 10.10 -4.29
C VAL A 298 20.79 9.87 -5.66
N LEU A 299 19.45 9.82 -5.77
CA LEU A 299 18.77 9.63 -7.04
C LEU A 299 19.00 10.80 -8.01
N HIS A 300 18.87 12.04 -7.52
CA HIS A 300 19.03 13.25 -8.32
C HIS A 300 20.47 13.44 -8.79
N LYS A 301 21.48 13.13 -7.95
CA LYS A 301 22.90 13.09 -8.35
C LYS A 301 23.15 12.06 -9.47
N ASN A 302 22.40 10.96 -9.44
CA ASN A 302 22.38 9.98 -10.52
C ASN A 302 21.43 10.37 -11.66
N GLY A 303 20.90 11.59 -11.72
CA GLY A 303 20.01 12.07 -12.77
C GLY A 303 18.66 11.34 -12.84
N VAL A 304 18.22 10.70 -11.77
CA VAL A 304 16.95 9.95 -11.69
C VAL A 304 15.92 10.79 -10.95
N LEU A 305 14.83 11.10 -11.65
CA LEU A 305 13.62 11.72 -11.09
C LEU A 305 12.71 10.60 -10.59
N TYR A 306 12.36 10.58 -9.30
CA TYR A 306 11.74 9.41 -8.65
C TYR A 306 10.21 9.36 -8.80
N ARG A 307 9.50 10.45 -8.47
CA ARG A 307 8.04 10.67 -8.64
C ARG A 307 7.13 9.71 -7.88
N ALA A 308 7.67 9.02 -6.88
CA ALA A 308 6.96 8.00 -6.14
C ALA A 308 7.20 8.12 -4.62
N VAL A 309 7.48 9.31 -4.09
CA VAL A 309 7.67 9.46 -2.64
C VAL A 309 6.31 9.30 -1.96
N SER A 310 6.11 8.17 -1.28
CA SER A 310 4.91 7.84 -0.50
C SER A 310 5.29 6.82 0.59
N PRO A 311 4.60 6.78 1.74
CA PRO A 311 4.85 5.76 2.76
C PRO A 311 4.52 4.35 2.29
N ASP A 312 3.65 4.21 1.29
CA ASP A 312 3.22 2.91 0.75
C ASP A 312 4.31 2.20 -0.05
N VAL A 313 5.29 2.95 -0.56
CA VAL A 313 6.34 2.43 -1.46
C VAL A 313 7.76 2.58 -0.92
N LEU A 314 7.96 3.46 0.07
CA LEU A 314 9.19 3.51 0.85
C LEU A 314 9.19 2.33 1.82
N MET A 315 10.27 1.55 1.83
CA MET A 315 10.35 0.35 2.67
C MET A 315 11.35 0.57 3.80
N LEU A 316 11.12 -0.05 4.95
CA LEU A 316 12.10 -0.18 6.01
C LEU A 316 12.85 -1.51 5.84
N ASP A 317 14.14 -1.52 6.12
CA ASP A 317 14.89 -2.77 6.31
C ASP A 317 14.84 -3.24 7.78
N GLN A 318 15.44 -4.40 8.04
CA GLN A 318 15.55 -4.96 9.40
C GLN A 318 16.32 -4.07 10.39
N SER A 319 17.11 -3.09 9.90
CA SER A 319 17.82 -2.11 10.72
C SER A 319 17.06 -0.79 10.84
N ALA A 320 15.79 -0.74 10.39
CA ALA A 320 14.92 0.42 10.37
C ALA A 320 15.41 1.60 9.51
N TYR A 321 16.26 1.35 8.51
CA TYR A 321 16.62 2.36 7.52
C TYR A 321 15.65 2.34 6.34
N ILE A 322 15.36 3.52 5.80
CA ILE A 322 14.52 3.68 4.61
C ILE A 322 15.27 3.20 3.36
N GLN A 323 14.64 2.31 2.62
CA GLN A 323 15.08 1.72 1.37
C GLN A 323 14.12 2.09 0.23
N VAL A 324 14.67 2.64 -0.85
CA VAL A 324 13.95 2.96 -2.08
C VAL A 324 14.09 1.81 -3.06
N VAL A 325 12.97 1.16 -3.37
CA VAL A 325 12.94 -0.13 -4.10
C VAL A 325 11.88 -0.20 -5.20
N ASP A 326 11.10 0.86 -5.39
CA ASP A 326 10.08 0.94 -6.44
C ASP A 326 10.37 2.08 -7.42
N PHE A 327 10.89 1.73 -8.59
CA PHE A 327 11.28 2.69 -9.63
C PHE A 327 10.30 2.72 -10.80
N ARG A 328 9.06 2.21 -10.63
CA ARG A 328 8.06 2.18 -11.71
C ARG A 328 7.76 3.55 -12.29
N PHE A 329 7.73 4.58 -11.45
CA PHE A 329 7.56 5.97 -11.86
C PHE A 329 8.87 6.72 -12.07
N GLY A 330 10.02 6.06 -11.86
CA GLY A 330 11.32 6.67 -12.05
C GLY A 330 11.59 7.03 -13.51
N LYS A 331 12.33 8.12 -13.75
CA LYS A 331 12.79 8.52 -15.08
C LYS A 331 14.18 9.14 -15.01
N LYS A 332 15.08 8.70 -15.90
CA LYS A 332 16.36 9.39 -16.11
C LYS A 332 16.09 10.71 -16.84
N LEU A 333 16.57 11.82 -16.31
CA LEU A 333 16.53 13.12 -16.98
C LEU A 333 17.86 13.42 -17.66
N SER A 334 17.79 13.89 -18.89
CA SER A 334 18.91 14.33 -19.75
C SER A 334 18.89 15.85 -19.96
N GLY A 335 18.56 16.61 -18.90
CA GLY A 335 18.40 18.08 -18.96
C GLY A 335 17.03 18.56 -19.44
N GLU A 336 16.13 17.62 -19.75
CA GLU A 336 14.76 17.87 -20.19
C GLU A 336 13.74 17.66 -19.07
N ARG A 337 12.54 18.24 -19.23
CA ARG A 337 11.41 18.05 -18.30
C ARG A 337 10.62 16.78 -18.65
N ALA A 338 10.04 16.15 -17.64
CA ALA A 338 9.05 15.10 -17.82
C ALA A 338 7.64 15.72 -17.90
N PHE A 339 6.76 15.17 -18.73
CA PHE A 339 5.38 15.67 -18.91
C PHE A 339 4.32 14.62 -18.53
N THR A 340 4.71 13.36 -18.37
CA THR A 340 3.81 12.27 -17.98
C THR A 340 3.29 12.49 -16.57
N ILE A 341 1.98 12.63 -16.41
CA ILE A 341 1.31 12.68 -15.12
C ILE A 341 1.34 11.26 -14.54
N CYS A 342 2.15 11.03 -13.50
CA CYS A 342 2.27 9.75 -12.81
C CYS A 342 2.81 9.95 -11.40
N GLY A 343 2.64 8.93 -10.56
CA GLY A 343 2.99 8.94 -9.14
C GLY A 343 1.79 8.57 -8.29
N MET A 344 1.94 8.71 -6.98
CA MET A 344 0.85 8.46 -6.02
C MET A 344 -0.01 9.72 -5.94
N THR A 345 -1.32 9.59 -6.13
CA THR A 345 -2.25 10.71 -6.35
C THR A 345 -2.20 11.80 -5.29
N ASP A 346 -2.10 11.40 -4.03
CA ASP A 346 -2.10 12.31 -2.88
C ASP A 346 -0.77 13.05 -2.70
N TYR A 347 0.26 12.61 -3.43
CA TYR A 347 1.64 13.07 -3.33
C TYR A 347 2.11 13.79 -4.59
N LEU A 348 1.23 14.04 -5.57
CA LEU A 348 1.61 14.71 -6.81
C LEU A 348 1.85 16.21 -6.58
N ALA A 349 3.01 16.69 -7.00
CA ALA A 349 3.29 18.12 -7.08
C ALA A 349 2.33 18.84 -8.05
N PRO A 350 1.92 20.09 -7.77
CA PRO A 350 0.92 20.80 -8.57
C PRO A 350 1.32 20.95 -10.04
N GLU A 351 2.61 21.14 -10.34
CA GLU A 351 3.13 21.21 -11.71
C GLU A 351 3.04 19.88 -12.47
N VAL A 352 3.02 18.75 -11.76
CA VAL A 352 2.80 17.41 -12.34
C VAL A 352 1.33 17.30 -12.73
N VAL A 353 0.41 17.64 -11.82
CA VAL A 353 -1.05 17.62 -12.07
C VAL A 353 -1.44 18.56 -13.21
N GLN A 354 -0.82 19.73 -13.28
CA GLN A 354 -1.09 20.73 -14.32
C GLN A 354 -0.47 20.40 -15.68
N GLY A 355 0.35 19.34 -15.79
CA GLY A 355 1.00 18.94 -17.04
C GLY A 355 1.99 19.97 -17.60
N ARG A 356 2.47 20.92 -16.78
CA ARG A 356 3.36 22.02 -17.22
C ARG A 356 4.81 21.61 -17.41
N GLY A 357 5.10 20.32 -17.26
CA GLY A 357 6.44 19.76 -17.26
C GLY A 357 7.11 19.90 -15.88
N HIS A 358 7.66 18.80 -15.38
CA HIS A 358 8.28 18.69 -14.06
C HIS A 358 9.69 18.10 -14.14
N GLY A 359 10.47 18.33 -13.08
CA GLY A 359 11.84 17.82 -12.93
C GLY A 359 12.10 17.45 -11.48
N PHE A 360 13.37 17.38 -11.07
CA PHE A 360 13.77 17.05 -9.69
C PHE A 360 13.04 17.82 -8.59
N PRO A 361 12.69 19.13 -8.75
CA PRO A 361 11.91 19.85 -7.74
C PRO A 361 10.57 19.22 -7.34
N ALA A 362 9.95 18.44 -8.22
CA ALA A 362 8.68 17.78 -7.93
C ALA A 362 8.82 16.71 -6.83
N ASP A 363 9.99 16.06 -6.70
CA ASP A 363 10.22 15.09 -5.61
C ASP A 363 10.32 15.78 -4.25
N TRP A 364 10.78 17.05 -4.21
CA TRP A 364 10.88 17.82 -2.97
C TRP A 364 9.54 18.33 -2.46
N TYR A 365 8.55 18.50 -3.35
CA TYR A 365 7.21 18.97 -2.97
C TYR A 365 6.58 18.10 -1.87
N ILE A 366 6.76 16.79 -1.98
CA ILE A 366 6.22 15.81 -1.03
C ILE A 366 6.73 16.07 0.39
N LEU A 367 7.95 16.59 0.60
CA LEU A 367 8.47 16.84 1.95
C LEU A 367 7.67 17.90 2.71
N ASN A 368 6.92 18.78 2.02
CA ASN A 368 6.02 19.73 2.68
C ASN A 368 4.68 19.09 3.07
N SER A 369 4.43 17.85 2.63
CA SER A 369 3.19 17.11 2.87
C SER A 369 3.33 16.09 4.01
N TYR A 370 4.52 15.95 4.59
CA TYR A 370 4.84 15.04 5.71
C TYR A 370 5.03 15.76 7.03
#